data_AF-A0A4C1SQ71-F1
#
_entry.id   AF-A0A4C1SQ71-F1
#
_cell.length_a   1.000
_cell.length_b   1.000
_cell.length_c   1.000
_cell.angle_alpha   90.00
_cell.angle_beta   90.00
_cell.angle_gamma   90.00
#
_symmetry.space_group_name_H-M   'P 1'
#
loop_
_entity.id
_entity.type
_entity.pdbx_description
1 polymer ?
#
loop_
_entity_poly.entity_id
_entity_poly.type
_entity_poly.pdbx_seq_one_letter_code
_entity_poly.pdbx_strand_id
1 'polypeptide(L)'
;MSGESPRPGADGSPEKPSLSFHLHIGDHIEKLDGENMVGKRHYEVAKLLKDIPKGKTFTIRLIEPLKSGFASIGPKSSNARAGKKQNYGSGKETLRFKANGQATIENEHDEKSKIGIEKINGLLEAFMGINDTELATQMWDLADGKTNSMQLAEVIDNSDLQEFGFTDEFIIELWGAITDARAGRLS
;
A
#
# COMPACT_ATOMS: atom_id res chain seq x y z
N MET A 1 46.78 -0.95 57.46
CA MET A 1 45.57 -0.30 56.94
C MET A 1 45.62 -0.39 55.44
N SER A 2 44.76 -1.24 54.90
CA SER A 2 44.61 -1.51 53.47
C SER A 2 43.99 -0.29 52.80
N GLY A 3 44.71 0.33 51.86
CA GLY A 3 44.21 1.42 51.04
C GLY A 3 43.90 0.89 49.65
N GLU A 4 42.61 0.84 49.33
CA GLU A 4 42.01 0.39 48.08
C GLU A 4 42.40 1.29 46.88
N SER A 5 42.58 0.69 45.70
CA SER A 5 42.72 1.43 44.42
C SER A 5 41.39 2.06 44.01
N PRO A 6 41.41 3.01 43.05
CA PRO A 6 40.71 2.69 41.81
C PRO A 6 41.50 3.02 40.54
N ARG A 7 41.37 2.13 39.57
CA ARG A 7 41.85 2.28 38.18
C ARG A 7 40.99 3.31 37.43
N PRO A 8 41.56 4.13 36.53
CA PRO A 8 40.77 4.95 35.63
C PRO A 8 40.22 4.10 34.47
N GLY A 9 38.94 3.73 34.55
CA GLY A 9 38.17 3.24 33.41
C GLY A 9 37.54 4.40 32.66
N ALA A 10 38.29 4.99 31.72
CA ALA A 10 37.73 5.90 30.73
C ALA A 10 37.19 5.07 29.55
N ASP A 11 36.00 4.50 29.71
CA ASP A 11 35.19 4.03 28.59
C ASP A 11 34.33 5.20 28.11
N GLY A 12 34.94 6.06 27.30
CA GLY A 12 34.24 7.04 26.48
C GLY A 12 33.85 6.42 25.15
N SER A 13 33.11 5.32 25.16
CA SER A 13 32.42 4.86 23.96
C SER A 13 31.41 5.94 23.54
N PRO A 14 31.44 6.46 22.30
CA PRO A 14 30.39 7.34 21.83
C PRO A 14 29.08 6.56 21.88
N GLU A 15 28.10 7.06 22.65
CA GLU A 15 26.72 6.60 22.58
C GLU A 15 26.31 6.65 21.11
N LYS A 16 26.25 5.47 20.47
CA LYS A 16 25.63 5.35 19.16
C LYS A 16 24.21 5.89 19.34
N PRO A 17 23.75 6.85 18.52
CA PRO A 17 22.35 7.20 18.53
C PRO A 17 21.58 5.92 18.25
N SER A 18 20.85 5.46 19.25
CA SER A 18 19.82 4.45 19.09
C SER A 18 18.88 5.02 18.04
N LEU A 19 19.06 4.62 16.79
CA LEU A 19 18.06 4.78 15.76
C LEU A 19 16.92 3.84 16.14
N SER A 20 16.16 4.22 17.18
CA SER A 20 14.81 3.72 17.34
C SER A 20 14.10 4.15 16.06
N PHE A 21 13.79 3.17 15.23
CA PHE A 21 12.91 3.39 14.11
C PHE A 21 11.54 3.76 14.70
N HIS A 22 11.22 5.05 14.75
CA HIS A 22 9.98 5.59 15.30
C HIS A 22 8.80 5.48 14.31
N LEU A 23 8.94 4.65 13.27
CA LEU A 23 8.01 4.48 12.15
C LEU A 23 7.65 3.01 12.04
N HIS A 24 6.39 2.68 12.25
CA HIS A 24 5.85 1.34 12.10
C HIS A 24 4.80 1.29 10.98
N ILE A 25 4.68 0.11 10.37
CA ILE A 25 3.57 -0.16 9.45
C ILE A 25 2.26 -0.02 10.25
N GLY A 26 1.34 0.79 9.72
CA GLY A 26 0.06 1.10 10.35
C GLY A 26 0.01 2.45 11.07
N ASP A 27 1.13 3.15 11.22
CA ASP A 27 1.15 4.50 11.78
C ASP A 27 0.43 5.49 10.85
N HIS A 28 -0.53 6.23 11.38
CA HIS A 28 -1.29 7.21 10.62
C HIS A 28 -0.54 8.54 10.54
N ILE A 29 -0.29 9.03 9.33
CA ILE A 29 0.35 10.33 9.09
C ILE A 29 -0.66 11.44 9.39
N GLU A 30 -0.48 12.16 10.50
CA GLU A 30 -1.30 13.32 10.87
C GLU A 30 -0.80 14.60 10.21
N LYS A 31 0.53 14.81 10.19
CA LYS A 31 1.14 16.02 9.62
C LYS A 31 2.46 15.77 8.90
N LEU A 32 2.72 16.56 7.87
CA LEU A 32 4.00 16.62 7.15
C LEU A 32 4.48 18.09 7.13
N ASP A 33 5.66 18.39 7.68
CA ASP A 33 6.22 19.75 7.80
C ASP A 33 5.24 20.78 8.41
N GLY A 34 4.35 20.31 9.31
CA GLY A 34 3.33 21.11 9.98
C GLY A 34 2.00 21.21 9.23
N GLU A 35 1.94 20.79 7.96
CA GLU A 35 0.72 20.72 7.16
C GLU A 35 -0.14 19.52 7.58
N ASN A 36 -1.45 19.69 7.68
CA ASN A 36 -2.39 18.64 8.10
C ASN A 36 -2.69 17.67 6.95
N MET A 37 -2.53 16.37 7.22
CA MET A 37 -2.82 15.29 6.27
C MET A 37 -4.16 14.60 6.55
N VAL A 38 -4.84 14.95 7.65
CA VAL A 38 -6.16 14.40 7.98
C VAL A 38 -7.19 14.81 6.93
N GLY A 39 -7.85 13.82 6.32
CA GLY A 39 -8.84 14.02 5.25
C GLY A 39 -8.27 13.93 3.85
N LYS A 40 -6.93 13.92 3.68
CA LYS A 40 -6.29 13.64 2.41
C LYS A 40 -6.33 12.15 2.10
N ARG A 41 -6.42 11.82 0.82
CA ARG A 41 -6.30 10.46 0.32
C ARG A 41 -4.84 10.02 0.39
N HIS A 42 -4.61 8.69 0.44
CA HIS A 42 -3.26 8.13 0.54
C HIS A 42 -2.31 8.65 -0.57
N TYR A 43 -2.85 8.95 -1.74
CA TYR A 43 -2.07 9.38 -2.90
C TYR A 43 -1.60 10.83 -2.81
N GLU A 44 -2.40 11.72 -2.22
CA GLU A 44 -2.02 13.11 -2.00
C GLU A 44 -0.85 13.16 -1.00
N VAL A 45 -0.93 12.34 0.05
CA VAL A 45 0.14 12.21 1.05
C VAL A 45 1.41 11.62 0.42
N ALA A 46 1.29 10.60 -0.43
CA ALA A 46 2.42 10.02 -1.15
C ALA A 46 3.10 11.02 -2.09
N LYS A 47 2.33 11.83 -2.82
CA LYS A 47 2.85 12.89 -3.69
C LYS A 47 3.63 13.94 -2.90
N LEU A 48 3.10 14.40 -1.77
CA LEU A 48 3.79 15.35 -0.91
C LEU A 48 5.10 14.80 -0.36
N LEU A 49 5.16 13.52 -0.01
CA LEU A 49 6.41 12.85 0.38
C LEU A 49 7.41 12.77 -0.79
N LYS A 50 6.93 12.51 -2.00
CA LYS A 50 7.75 12.43 -3.23
C LYS A 50 8.35 13.78 -3.62
N ASP A 51 7.60 14.88 -3.43
CA ASP A 51 8.01 16.22 -3.83
C ASP A 51 9.05 16.85 -2.87
N ILE A 52 9.38 16.18 -1.76
CA ILE A 52 10.42 16.65 -0.84
C ILE A 52 11.80 16.58 -1.53
N PRO A 53 12.53 17.72 -1.63
CA PRO A 53 13.85 17.73 -2.24
C PRO A 53 14.83 16.78 -1.55
N LYS A 54 15.58 16.01 -2.35
CA LYS A 54 16.61 15.10 -1.82
C LYS A 54 17.63 15.88 -1.00
N GLY A 55 17.90 15.41 0.22
CA GLY A 55 18.82 16.06 1.16
C GLY A 55 18.18 17.13 2.05
N LYS A 56 16.89 17.44 1.88
CA LYS A 56 16.14 18.30 2.80
C LYS A 56 15.60 17.45 3.96
N THR A 57 15.79 17.93 5.18
CA THR A 57 15.14 17.37 6.36
C THR A 57 13.68 17.80 6.40
N PHE A 58 12.78 16.87 6.70
CA PHE A 58 11.36 17.10 6.89
C PHE A 58 10.90 16.45 8.20
N THR A 59 9.74 16.87 8.71
CA THR A 59 9.16 16.37 9.95
C THR A 59 7.83 15.70 9.67
N ILE A 60 7.66 14.44 10.12
CA ILE A 60 6.36 13.75 10.13
C ILE A 60 5.83 13.69 11.56
N ARG A 61 4.54 13.96 11.72
CA ARG A 61 3.77 13.62 12.93
C ARG A 61 2.91 12.39 12.66
N LEU A 62 3.15 11.33 13.44
CA LEU A 62 2.46 10.05 13.33
C LEU A 62 1.50 9.83 14.51
N ILE A 63 0.46 9.05 14.28
CA ILE A 63 -0.43 8.52 15.31
C ILE A 63 -0.37 6.99 15.24
N GLU A 64 0.17 6.36 16.27
CA GLU A 64 0.27 4.90 16.35
C GLU A 64 -1.11 4.28 16.64
N PRO A 65 -1.53 3.22 15.92
CA PRO A 65 -2.76 2.51 16.22
C PRO A 65 -2.64 1.73 17.53
N LEU A 66 -3.74 1.63 18.29
CA LEU A 66 -3.78 0.84 19.53
C LEU A 66 -3.56 -0.65 19.22
N LYS A 67 -2.35 -1.14 19.47
CA LYS A 67 -1.93 -2.54 19.23
C LYS A 67 -2.70 -3.60 20.06
N SER A 68 -3.57 -3.21 20.99
CA SER A 68 -4.32 -4.09 21.90
C SER A 68 -5.86 -4.04 21.74
N GLY A 69 -6.36 -3.63 20.56
CA GLY A 69 -7.82 -3.47 20.34
C GLY A 69 -8.61 -4.73 19.95
N PHE A 70 -7.96 -5.77 19.44
CA PHE A 70 -8.65 -6.92 18.82
C PHE A 70 -8.69 -8.20 19.66
N ALA A 71 -8.05 -8.23 20.84
CA ALA A 71 -8.05 -9.42 21.70
C ALA A 71 -9.46 -9.80 22.22
N SER A 72 -10.44 -8.89 22.16
CA SER A 72 -11.79 -9.10 22.67
C SER A 72 -12.90 -9.13 21.60
N ILE A 73 -12.57 -8.92 20.32
CA ILE A 73 -13.54 -8.98 19.20
C ILE A 73 -13.20 -10.18 18.31
N GLY A 74 -13.23 -11.37 18.91
CA GLY A 74 -13.43 -12.61 18.16
C GLY A 74 -14.94 -12.87 18.03
N PRO A 75 -15.42 -13.50 16.94
CA PRO A 75 -16.83 -13.86 16.81
C PRO A 75 -17.25 -14.66 18.06
N LYS A 76 -18.23 -14.14 18.80
CA LYS A 76 -18.79 -14.82 19.97
C LYS A 76 -19.44 -16.11 19.49
N SER A 77 -18.69 -17.21 19.55
CA SER A 77 -19.20 -18.58 19.49
C SER A 77 -20.17 -18.74 20.66
N SER A 78 -21.45 -18.45 20.41
CA SER A 78 -22.55 -18.78 21.30
C SER A 78 -23.35 -19.91 20.67
N ASN A 79 -23.32 -21.03 21.37
CA ASN A 79 -24.19 -22.21 21.29
C ASN A 79 -23.97 -23.24 20.17
N ALA A 80 -23.37 -24.34 20.62
CA ALA A 80 -23.46 -25.67 20.09
C ALA A 80 -24.87 -26.07 19.62
N ARG A 81 -24.96 -26.49 18.35
CA ARG A 81 -25.69 -27.71 17.92
C ARG A 81 -25.31 -28.03 16.46
N ALA A 82 -24.65 -29.18 16.32
CA ALA A 82 -24.62 -30.09 15.18
C ALA A 82 -24.75 -29.52 13.74
N GLY A 83 -23.73 -29.82 12.93
CA GLY A 83 -23.95 -30.20 11.54
C GLY A 83 -23.15 -29.40 10.51
N LYS A 84 -22.29 -30.13 9.80
CA LYS A 84 -21.46 -29.72 8.64
C LYS A 84 -20.28 -28.80 8.95
N LYS A 85 -19.08 -29.37 8.78
CA LYS A 85 -17.88 -28.64 8.40
C LYS A 85 -18.24 -27.80 7.17
N GLN A 86 -18.55 -26.53 7.35
CA GLN A 86 -18.32 -25.58 6.26
C GLN A 86 -16.81 -25.56 6.07
N ASN A 87 -16.36 -25.97 4.89
CA ASN A 87 -15.06 -25.59 4.40
C ASN A 87 -14.97 -24.07 4.62
N TYR A 88 -14.09 -23.65 5.53
CA TYR A 88 -13.53 -22.32 5.45
C TYR A 88 -13.02 -22.20 4.01
N GLY A 89 -13.67 -21.36 3.20
CA GLY A 89 -13.09 -20.89 1.95
C GLY A 89 -11.70 -20.33 2.25
N SER A 90 -10.83 -20.25 1.24
CA SER A 90 -9.41 -19.91 1.39
C SER A 90 -9.12 -18.54 2.06
N GLY A 91 -10.13 -17.78 2.49
CA GLY A 91 -10.00 -16.41 2.96
C GLY A 91 -9.65 -15.43 1.84
N LYS A 92 -9.74 -15.88 0.58
CA LYS A 92 -9.36 -15.13 -0.64
C LYS A 92 -10.55 -14.54 -1.40
N GLU A 93 -11.77 -14.78 -0.94
CA GLU A 93 -12.98 -14.28 -1.58
C GLU A 93 -13.30 -12.88 -1.04
N THR A 94 -13.35 -11.89 -1.93
CA THR A 94 -13.67 -10.50 -1.58
C THR A 94 -15.00 -10.10 -2.23
N LEU A 95 -15.93 -9.61 -1.42
CA LEU A 95 -17.18 -9.04 -1.91
C LEU A 95 -16.90 -7.71 -2.62
N ARG A 96 -17.07 -7.68 -3.94
CA ARG A 96 -16.86 -6.47 -4.75
C ARG A 96 -18.21 -5.79 -4.99
N PHE A 97 -18.31 -4.53 -4.54
CA PHE A 97 -19.45 -3.68 -4.82
C PHE A 97 -19.17 -2.89 -6.10
N LYS A 98 -19.90 -3.18 -7.17
CA LYS A 98 -19.88 -2.36 -8.39
C LYS A 98 -20.85 -1.18 -8.22
N ALA A 99 -20.54 -0.05 -8.83
CA ALA A 99 -21.33 1.19 -8.74
C ALA A 99 -22.78 1.07 -9.27
N ASN A 100 -23.12 -0.05 -9.92
CA ASN A 100 -24.47 -0.41 -10.36
C ASN A 100 -25.31 -1.12 -9.28
N GLY A 101 -24.81 -1.23 -8.04
CA GLY A 101 -25.54 -1.78 -6.90
C GLY A 101 -25.60 -3.31 -6.84
N GLN A 102 -24.95 -4.01 -7.78
CA GLN A 102 -24.91 -5.47 -7.78
C GLN A 102 -23.65 -5.95 -7.05
N ALA A 103 -23.83 -6.48 -5.83
CA ALA A 103 -22.77 -7.14 -5.09
C ALA A 103 -22.58 -8.54 -5.68
N THR A 104 -21.47 -8.77 -6.37
CA THR A 104 -21.13 -10.07 -6.96
C THR A 104 -20.00 -10.71 -6.18
N ILE A 105 -20.18 -11.98 -5.80
CA ILE A 105 -19.11 -12.84 -5.33
C ILE A 105 -18.34 -13.25 -6.60
N GLU A 106 -17.30 -12.51 -6.95
CA GLU A 106 -16.41 -12.90 -8.06
C GLU A 106 -15.37 -13.87 -7.52
N ASN A 107 -15.27 -15.05 -8.17
CA ASN A 107 -14.18 -15.97 -7.93
C ASN A 107 -12.86 -15.28 -8.27
N GLU A 108 -11.86 -15.59 -7.45
CA GLU A 108 -10.44 -15.25 -7.54
C GLU A 108 -10.01 -14.80 -8.95
N HIS A 109 -9.44 -13.61 -9.05
CA HIS A 109 -8.77 -13.07 -10.24
C HIS A 109 -8.24 -14.19 -11.15
N ASP A 110 -8.64 -14.15 -12.43
CA ASP A 110 -8.02 -14.95 -13.49
C ASP A 110 -6.49 -14.86 -13.31
N GLU A 111 -5.74 -15.95 -13.43
CA GLU A 111 -4.30 -15.96 -13.09
C GLU A 111 -3.54 -14.84 -13.85
N LYS A 112 -4.04 -14.50 -15.05
CA LYS A 112 -3.60 -13.36 -15.85
C LYS A 112 -3.78 -12.01 -15.18
N SER A 113 -4.90 -11.78 -14.50
CA SER A 113 -5.17 -10.56 -13.75
C SER A 113 -4.25 -10.44 -12.53
N LYS A 114 -3.95 -11.54 -11.84
CA LYS A 114 -2.97 -11.52 -10.72
C LYS A 114 -1.58 -11.12 -11.22
N ILE A 115 -1.10 -11.78 -12.26
CA ILE A 115 0.21 -11.49 -12.89
C ILE A 115 0.24 -10.06 -13.43
N GLY A 116 -0.86 -9.61 -14.03
CA GLY A 116 -1.03 -8.24 -14.51
C GLY A 116 -0.91 -7.22 -13.40
N ILE A 117 -1.62 -7.41 -12.28
CA ILE A 117 -1.56 -6.51 -11.11
C ILE A 117 -0.19 -6.50 -10.47
N GLU A 118 0.48 -7.64 -10.35
CA GLU A 118 1.87 -7.67 -9.85
C GLU A 118 2.82 -6.87 -10.74
N LYS A 119 2.64 -6.96 -12.07
CA LYS A 119 3.40 -6.13 -13.01
C LYS A 119 3.11 -4.64 -12.86
N ILE A 120 1.84 -4.26 -12.73
CA ILE A 120 1.44 -2.87 -12.48
C ILE A 120 2.09 -2.37 -11.18
N ASN A 121 2.05 -3.16 -10.11
CA ASN A 121 2.72 -2.83 -8.85
C ASN A 121 4.22 -2.60 -9.03
N GLY A 122 4.91 -3.43 -9.83
CA GLY A 122 6.32 -3.20 -10.16
C GLY A 122 6.57 -1.88 -10.90
N LEU A 123 5.66 -1.46 -11.78
CA LEU A 123 5.73 -0.16 -12.44
C LEU A 123 5.48 0.99 -11.45
N LEU A 124 4.50 0.85 -10.54
CA LEU A 124 4.22 1.84 -9.49
C LEU A 124 5.40 1.98 -8.54
N GLU A 125 6.08 0.89 -8.21
CA GLU A 125 7.28 0.89 -7.39
C GLU A 125 8.43 1.61 -8.11
N ALA A 126 8.63 1.36 -9.40
CA ALA A 126 9.65 2.05 -10.18
C ALA A 126 9.36 3.56 -10.35
N PHE A 127 8.08 3.94 -10.52
CA PHE A 127 7.68 5.32 -10.81
C PHE A 127 7.47 6.19 -9.56
N MET A 128 7.02 5.59 -8.46
CA MET A 128 6.66 6.31 -7.22
C MET A 128 7.30 5.75 -5.96
N GLY A 129 7.92 4.57 -6.00
CA GLY A 129 8.47 3.90 -4.83
C GLY A 129 7.40 3.31 -3.91
N ILE A 130 6.18 3.08 -4.41
CA ILE A 130 5.07 2.50 -3.63
C ILE A 130 4.59 1.20 -4.24
N ASN A 131 4.10 0.30 -3.39
CA ASN A 131 3.41 -0.92 -3.79
C ASN A 131 1.99 -0.87 -3.24
N ASP A 132 1.02 -0.57 -4.10
CA ASP A 132 -0.38 -0.38 -3.73
C ASP A 132 -1.25 -1.26 -4.62
N THR A 133 -1.64 -2.41 -4.07
CA THR A 133 -2.42 -3.41 -4.78
C THR A 133 -3.84 -2.91 -5.11
N GLU A 134 -4.43 -2.05 -4.29
CA GLU A 134 -5.75 -1.48 -4.58
C GLU A 134 -5.66 -0.52 -5.77
N LEU A 135 -4.64 0.34 -5.79
CA LEU A 135 -4.34 1.22 -6.91
C LEU A 135 -4.05 0.45 -8.20
N ALA A 136 -3.20 -0.58 -8.13
CA ALA A 136 -2.87 -1.42 -9.26
C ALA A 136 -4.09 -2.16 -9.83
N THR A 137 -4.98 -2.63 -8.94
CA THR A 137 -6.25 -3.23 -9.33
C THR A 137 -7.16 -2.21 -10.02
N GLN A 138 -7.26 -0.99 -9.50
CA GLN A 138 -8.03 0.07 -10.13
C GLN A 138 -7.52 0.40 -11.53
N MET A 139 -6.19 0.48 -11.72
CA MET A 139 -5.59 0.69 -13.04
C MET A 139 -5.88 -0.45 -14.02
N TRP A 140 -5.81 -1.71 -13.54
CA TRP A 140 -6.18 -2.89 -14.31
C TRP A 140 -7.63 -2.82 -14.81
N ASP A 141 -8.54 -2.42 -13.92
CA ASP A 141 -9.96 -2.31 -14.20
C ASP A 141 -10.27 -1.14 -15.16
N LEU A 142 -9.59 0.01 -15.02
CA LEU A 142 -9.79 1.16 -15.92
C LEU A 142 -9.38 0.88 -17.36
N ALA A 143 -8.36 0.01 -17.54
CA ALA A 143 -7.94 -0.46 -18.85
C ALA A 143 -8.92 -1.47 -19.48
N ASP A 144 -9.93 -1.94 -18.75
CA ASP A 144 -10.98 -2.78 -19.32
C ASP A 144 -11.78 -2.03 -20.40
N GLY A 145 -12.04 -2.74 -21.49
CA GLY A 145 -12.71 -2.19 -22.68
C GLY A 145 -11.93 -1.11 -23.47
N LYS A 146 -10.68 -0.80 -23.11
CA LYS A 146 -9.83 0.13 -23.89
C LYS A 146 -9.10 -0.59 -25.00
N THR A 147 -8.78 0.10 -26.09
CA THR A 147 -8.11 -0.49 -27.26
C THR A 147 -6.69 0.02 -27.50
N ASN A 148 -6.29 1.11 -26.85
CA ASN A 148 -4.96 1.69 -26.98
C ASN A 148 -4.56 2.51 -25.74
N SER A 149 -3.26 2.83 -25.63
CA SER A 149 -2.69 3.61 -24.53
C SER A 149 -3.24 5.03 -24.42
N MET A 150 -3.67 5.64 -25.52
CA MET A 150 -4.25 6.98 -25.51
C MET A 150 -5.62 7.01 -24.85
N GLN A 151 -6.47 6.00 -25.08
CA GLN A 151 -7.73 5.84 -24.37
C GLN A 151 -7.51 5.54 -22.88
N LEU A 152 -6.45 4.80 -22.54
CA LEU A 152 -6.08 4.59 -21.14
C LEU A 152 -5.65 5.91 -20.50
N ALA A 153 -4.83 6.71 -21.17
CA ALA A 153 -4.40 8.02 -20.69
C ALA A 153 -5.60 8.94 -20.43
N GLU A 154 -6.53 9.02 -21.39
CA GLU A 154 -7.74 9.82 -21.25
C GLU A 154 -8.58 9.40 -20.03
N VAL A 155 -8.71 8.09 -19.78
CA VAL A 155 -9.48 7.60 -18.61
C VAL A 155 -8.76 7.85 -17.29
N ILE A 156 -7.43 7.76 -17.28
CA ILE A 156 -6.61 8.11 -16.12
C ILE A 156 -6.76 9.60 -15.81
N ASP A 157 -6.65 10.45 -16.83
CA ASP A 157 -6.78 11.91 -16.70
C ASP A 157 -8.18 12.37 -16.31
N ASN A 158 -9.23 11.61 -16.66
CA ASN A 158 -10.60 11.89 -16.25
C ASN A 158 -10.99 11.23 -14.91
N SER A 159 -10.03 10.71 -14.16
CA SER A 159 -10.25 10.05 -12.87
C SER A 159 -9.38 10.67 -11.77
N ASP A 160 -9.60 10.25 -10.53
CA ASP A 160 -8.76 10.63 -9.38
C ASP A 160 -7.29 10.24 -9.57
N LEU A 161 -6.97 9.37 -10.55
CA LEU A 161 -5.60 9.02 -10.92
C LEU A 161 -4.83 10.15 -11.59
N GLN A 162 -5.51 11.18 -12.11
CA GLN A 162 -4.88 12.35 -12.70
C GLN A 162 -3.94 13.05 -11.71
N GLU A 163 -4.28 13.03 -10.42
CA GLU A 163 -3.51 13.72 -9.38
C GLU A 163 -2.08 13.19 -9.21
N PHE A 164 -1.87 11.92 -9.58
CA PHE A 164 -0.54 11.29 -9.55
C PHE A 164 0.40 11.83 -10.63
N GLY A 165 -0.13 12.46 -11.68
CA GLY A 165 0.67 13.05 -12.75
C GLY A 165 1.52 12.01 -13.49
N PHE A 166 0.92 10.88 -13.86
CA PHE A 166 1.59 9.84 -14.64
C PHE A 166 2.14 10.41 -15.95
N THR A 167 3.37 10.06 -16.30
CA THR A 167 3.97 10.47 -17.56
C THR A 167 3.43 9.63 -18.71
N ASP A 168 3.47 10.18 -19.94
CA ASP A 168 3.10 9.42 -21.13
C ASP A 168 3.87 8.09 -21.25
N GLU A 169 5.16 8.10 -20.88
CA GLU A 169 6.01 6.91 -20.85
C GLU A 169 5.48 5.85 -19.88
N PHE A 170 5.09 6.25 -18.66
CA PHE A 170 4.49 5.34 -17.69
C PHE A 170 3.18 4.76 -18.22
N ILE A 171 2.33 5.56 -18.86
CA ILE A 171 1.03 5.08 -19.38
C ILE A 171 1.24 4.08 -20.53
N ILE A 172 2.26 4.28 -21.36
CA ILE A 172 2.64 3.32 -22.41
C ILE A 172 3.13 2.00 -21.80
N GLU A 173 3.98 2.05 -20.78
CA GLU A 173 4.44 0.85 -20.06
C GLU A 173 3.31 0.12 -19.34
N LEU A 174 2.43 0.87 -18.67
CA LEU A 174 1.24 0.36 -18.00
C LEU A 174 0.32 -0.36 -18.99
N TRP A 175 0.05 0.26 -20.14
CA TRP A 175 -0.72 -0.35 -21.21
C TRP A 175 -0.04 -1.62 -21.75
N GLY A 176 1.28 -1.59 -21.95
CA GLY A 176 2.07 -2.75 -22.33
C GLY A 176 1.92 -3.91 -21.34
N ALA A 177 2.11 -3.65 -20.05
CA ALA A 177 1.96 -4.64 -18.98
C ALA A 177 0.55 -5.28 -18.96
N ILE A 178 -0.50 -4.46 -19.10
CA ILE A 178 -1.88 -4.93 -19.10
C ILE A 178 -2.17 -5.79 -20.34
N THR A 179 -1.77 -5.33 -21.52
CA THR A 179 -1.98 -6.08 -22.77
C THR A 179 -1.18 -7.37 -22.81
N ASP A 180 0.04 -7.38 -22.30
CA ASP A 180 0.87 -8.58 -22.18
C ASP A 180 0.28 -9.60 -21.21
N ALA A 181 -0.23 -9.16 -20.07
CA ALA A 181 -0.92 -10.02 -19.11
C ALA A 181 -2.18 -10.65 -19.72
N ARG A 182 -3.02 -9.86 -20.39
CA ARG A 182 -4.26 -10.34 -21.04
C ARG A 182 -3.95 -11.32 -22.18
N ALA A 183 -2.91 -11.04 -22.96
CA ALA A 183 -2.42 -11.92 -24.02
C ALA A 183 -1.73 -13.19 -23.51
N GLY A 184 -1.44 -13.29 -22.20
CA GLY A 184 -0.72 -14.42 -21.62
C GLY A 184 0.75 -14.48 -22.04
N ARG A 185 1.35 -13.33 -22.40
CA ARG A 185 2.76 -13.21 -22.78
C ARG A 185 3.70 -13.03 -21.58
N LEU A 186 3.13 -12.84 -20.39
CA LEU A 186 3.86 -12.84 -19.13
C LEU A 186 3.96 -14.29 -18.65
N SER A 187 5.13 -14.92 -18.82
CA SER A 187 5.45 -16.23 -18.25
C SER A 187 6.30 -16.09 -17.00
#